data_AF-A0A420HJ99-F1
#
_entry.id   AF-A0A420HJ99-F1
#
_cell.length_a   1.000
_cell.length_b   1.000
_cell.length_c   1.000
_cell.angle_alpha   90.00
_cell.angle_beta   90.00
_cell.angle_gamma   90.00
#
_symmetry.space_group_name_H-M   'P 1'
#
loop_
_entity.id
_entity.type
_entity.pdbx_description
1 polymer ?
#
loop_
_entity_poly.entity_id
_entity_poly.type
_entity_poly.pdbx_seq_one_letter_code
_entity_poly.pdbx_strand_id
1 'polypeptide(L)'
;MDAIEPFQALAVSLELKRYYSSTDKENFVTHLPIFIDATCNGLQHLAAMSSETNLANLVNLMKSSDTDQPEDVYTEMSKKVIEEIKSLVLKKVEDKVVSDPKYAILLNLKIDRSFVKTGIMTIPYGVTVMGITQQLKSQHFEFIAITNKTGYYKIKPIYINPSKAEYKFNSKEIYALANIIHDVLFNSYSNIKCVVDYLKEMNKFLKSLGCDMGIIWKTPSGLVIEQRYTDTYSVNLITQIIGKRKSVSLVKPIKNKISLRKQNTSIIPNLVHSLDASHVTLIVKKLILLDKNINLATIHDCFATNPNHINFLNHHIKYAFLNIYADKNYIKEFHMYILDYLKSIGFTVDEEKNLIR
;
A
#
# COMPACT_ATOMS: atom_id res chain seq x y z
N MET A 1 -16.94 -13.16 -23.24
CA MET A 1 -16.74 -11.99 -22.34
C MET A 1 -15.75 -12.37 -21.23
N ASP A 2 -14.81 -13.27 -21.52
CA ASP A 2 -14.08 -14.03 -20.51
C ASP A 2 -12.75 -13.38 -20.12
N ALA A 3 -12.49 -12.17 -20.64
CA ALA A 3 -11.34 -11.37 -20.25
C ALA A 3 -11.53 -10.76 -18.85
N ILE A 4 -10.43 -10.54 -18.13
CA ILE A 4 -10.42 -9.92 -16.80
C ILE A 4 -11.08 -8.54 -16.83
N GLU A 5 -10.78 -7.74 -17.86
CA GLU A 5 -11.35 -6.41 -18.10
C GLU A 5 -12.21 -6.43 -19.38
N PRO A 6 -13.48 -6.88 -19.30
CA PRO A 6 -14.27 -7.24 -20.49
C PRO A 6 -14.54 -6.05 -21.42
N PHE A 7 -14.76 -4.85 -20.87
CA PHE A 7 -15.02 -3.65 -21.69
C PHE A 7 -13.75 -3.09 -22.32
N GLN A 8 -12.61 -3.17 -21.65
CA GLN A 8 -11.32 -2.78 -22.24
C GLN A 8 -10.94 -3.73 -23.37
N ALA A 9 -11.13 -5.05 -23.16
CA ALA A 9 -10.92 -6.06 -24.20
C ALA A 9 -11.84 -5.86 -25.41
N LEU A 10 -13.11 -5.47 -25.18
CA LEU A 10 -14.02 -5.11 -26.26
C LEU A 10 -13.54 -3.87 -27.02
N ALA A 11 -13.10 -2.81 -26.32
CA ALA A 11 -12.57 -1.60 -26.94
C ALA A 11 -11.36 -1.90 -27.83
N VAL A 12 -10.42 -2.72 -27.34
CA VAL A 12 -9.27 -3.20 -28.14
C VAL A 12 -9.73 -3.97 -29.36
N SER A 13 -10.70 -4.89 -29.19
CA SER A 13 -11.21 -5.72 -30.29
C SER A 13 -11.87 -4.89 -31.39
N LEU A 14 -12.63 -3.86 -31.00
CA LEU A 14 -13.25 -2.92 -31.94
C LEU A 14 -12.19 -2.09 -32.68
N GLU A 15 -11.16 -1.61 -31.98
CA GLU A 15 -10.09 -0.83 -32.59
C GLU A 15 -9.25 -1.67 -33.56
N LEU A 16 -8.91 -2.91 -33.19
CA LEU A 16 -8.22 -3.84 -34.06
C LEU A 16 -9.06 -4.18 -35.30
N LYS A 17 -10.37 -4.38 -35.15
CA LYS A 17 -11.27 -4.59 -36.29
C LYS A 17 -11.24 -3.39 -37.25
N ARG A 18 -11.25 -2.16 -36.72
CA ARG A 18 -11.12 -0.93 -37.54
C ARG A 18 -9.78 -0.88 -38.27
N TYR A 19 -8.68 -1.21 -37.58
CA TYR A 19 -7.34 -1.27 -38.19
C TYR A 19 -7.26 -2.29 -39.32
N TYR A 20 -7.72 -3.53 -39.09
CA TYR A 20 -7.67 -4.58 -40.10
C TYR A 20 -8.62 -4.35 -41.28
N SER A 21 -9.70 -3.59 -41.08
CA SER A 21 -10.63 -3.18 -42.13
C SER A 21 -10.18 -1.93 -42.88
N SER A 22 -9.16 -1.22 -42.40
CA SER A 22 -8.64 -0.01 -43.04
C SER A 22 -7.83 -0.37 -44.29
N THR A 23 -8.07 0.37 -45.38
CA THR A 23 -7.27 0.30 -46.61
C THR A 23 -5.92 0.99 -46.45
N ASP A 24 -5.85 2.02 -45.60
CA ASP A 24 -4.62 2.72 -45.23
C ASP A 24 -4.25 2.34 -43.79
N LYS A 25 -3.33 1.39 -43.66
CA LYS A 25 -2.84 0.92 -42.35
C LYS A 25 -1.73 1.80 -41.80
N GLU A 26 -0.94 2.42 -42.66
CA GLU A 26 0.20 3.24 -42.25
C GLU A 26 -0.26 4.55 -41.59
N ASN A 27 -1.35 5.15 -42.09
CA ASN A 27 -1.92 6.38 -41.52
C ASN A 27 -3.15 6.12 -40.63
N PHE A 28 -3.33 4.90 -40.12
CA PHE A 28 -4.47 4.57 -39.28
C PHE A 28 -4.45 5.39 -37.96
N VAL A 29 -5.49 6.19 -37.74
CA VAL A 29 -5.62 6.99 -36.52
C VAL A 29 -6.36 6.20 -35.44
N THR A 30 -5.61 5.78 -34.42
CA THR A 30 -6.14 5.11 -33.23
C THR A 30 -6.42 6.08 -32.10
N HIS A 31 -7.54 5.85 -31.41
CA HIS A 31 -7.94 6.63 -30.22
C HIS A 31 -7.83 5.79 -28.94
N LEU A 32 -7.36 4.55 -29.05
CA LEU A 32 -7.22 3.65 -27.92
C LEU A 32 -5.98 4.04 -27.10
N PRO A 33 -6.14 4.41 -25.82
CA PRO A 33 -5.01 4.68 -24.94
C PRO A 33 -4.33 3.36 -24.55
N ILE A 34 -3.00 3.37 -24.50
CA ILE A 34 -2.19 2.25 -24.01
C ILE A 34 -1.82 2.53 -22.56
N PHE A 35 -2.21 1.62 -21.66
CA PHE A 35 -1.97 1.72 -20.24
C PHE A 35 -0.61 1.12 -19.87
N ILE A 36 0.11 1.80 -18.97
CA ILE A 36 1.32 1.37 -18.28
C ILE A 36 0.95 1.33 -16.80
N ASP A 37 0.92 0.13 -16.24
CA ASP A 37 0.59 -0.10 -14.84
C ASP A 37 1.84 -0.48 -14.04
N ALA A 38 1.92 -0.01 -12.79
CA ALA A 38 3.08 -0.21 -11.94
C ALA A 38 3.02 -1.56 -11.21
N THR A 39 4.18 -2.22 -11.06
CA THR A 39 4.26 -3.46 -10.26
C THR A 39 4.25 -3.11 -8.78
N CYS A 40 3.05 -2.98 -8.20
CA CYS A 40 2.83 -2.63 -6.79
C CYS A 40 3.52 -1.32 -6.37
N ASN A 41 3.02 -0.19 -6.85
CA ASN A 41 3.65 1.12 -6.68
C ASN A 41 3.99 1.47 -5.22
N GLY A 42 3.11 1.16 -4.27
CA GLY A 42 3.38 1.40 -2.85
C GLY A 42 4.63 0.70 -2.32
N LEU A 43 4.92 -0.54 -2.77
CA LEU A 43 6.16 -1.23 -2.41
C LEU A 43 7.37 -0.68 -3.17
N GLN A 44 7.19 -0.18 -4.40
CA GLN A 44 8.25 0.50 -5.15
C GLN A 44 8.73 1.75 -4.40
N HIS A 45 7.80 2.59 -3.95
CA HIS A 45 8.13 3.78 -3.16
C HIS A 45 8.79 3.43 -1.82
N LEU A 46 8.31 2.41 -1.12
CA LEU A 46 8.95 1.95 0.13
C LEU A 46 10.37 1.44 -0.11
N ALA A 47 10.56 0.56 -1.11
CA ALA A 47 11.86 -0.01 -1.42
C ALA A 47 12.89 1.07 -1.81
N ALA A 48 12.47 2.03 -2.64
CA ALA A 48 13.33 3.14 -3.07
C ALA A 48 13.66 4.08 -1.90
N MET A 49 12.67 4.46 -1.09
CA MET A 49 12.85 5.34 0.06
C MET A 49 13.76 4.74 1.14
N SER A 50 13.64 3.43 1.39
CA SER A 50 14.46 2.72 2.38
C SER A 50 15.75 2.16 1.81
N SER A 51 16.04 2.36 0.52
CA SER A 51 17.18 1.74 -0.18
C SER A 51 17.25 0.21 0.02
N GLU A 52 16.10 -0.47 0.01
CA GLU A 52 15.99 -1.92 0.18
C GLU A 52 16.12 -2.62 -1.18
N THR A 53 17.36 -2.96 -1.57
CA THR A 53 17.69 -3.47 -2.91
C THR A 53 17.01 -4.80 -3.24
N ASN A 54 16.88 -5.70 -2.26
CA ASN A 54 16.25 -7.01 -2.46
C ASN A 54 14.76 -6.86 -2.78
N LEU A 55 14.05 -5.98 -2.07
CA LEU A 55 12.66 -5.68 -2.41
C LEU A 55 12.58 -4.93 -3.74
N ALA A 56 13.46 -3.95 -3.99
CA ALA A 56 13.50 -3.20 -5.23
C ALA A 56 13.62 -4.10 -6.47
N ASN A 57 14.38 -5.19 -6.39
CA ASN A 57 14.43 -6.22 -7.43
C ASN A 57 13.06 -6.88 -7.64
N LEU A 58 12.43 -7.35 -6.56
CA LEU A 58 11.13 -8.05 -6.60
C LEU A 58 9.98 -7.20 -7.12
N VAL A 59 10.09 -5.87 -7.02
CA VAL A 59 9.12 -4.90 -7.56
C VAL A 59 9.59 -4.25 -8.86
N ASN A 60 10.58 -4.86 -9.54
CA ASN A 60 11.04 -4.50 -10.88
C ASN A 60 11.62 -3.08 -11.02
N LEU A 61 12.27 -2.56 -9.97
CA LEU A 61 13.02 -1.29 -10.03
C LEU A 61 14.47 -1.46 -10.49
N MET A 62 14.98 -2.69 -10.45
CA MET A 62 16.34 -3.00 -10.90
C MET A 62 16.39 -3.14 -12.42
N LYS A 63 17.58 -2.97 -13.00
CA LYS A 63 17.77 -3.08 -14.44
C LYS A 63 17.46 -4.51 -14.90
N SER A 64 16.50 -4.64 -15.81
CA SER A 64 16.19 -5.86 -16.55
C SER A 64 16.30 -5.62 -18.06
N SER A 65 16.49 -6.69 -18.81
CA SER A 65 16.42 -6.74 -20.28
C SER A 65 15.02 -7.15 -20.75
N ASP A 66 14.72 -6.91 -22.03
CA ASP A 66 13.41 -7.27 -22.61
C ASP A 66 13.19 -8.79 -22.67
N THR A 67 14.24 -9.59 -22.49
CA THR A 67 14.17 -11.06 -22.42
C THR A 67 13.98 -11.59 -21.00
N ASP A 68 14.18 -10.76 -19.98
CA ASP A 68 14.03 -11.18 -18.59
C ASP A 68 12.54 -11.26 -18.21
N GLN A 69 12.20 -12.27 -17.42
CA GLN A 69 10.86 -12.36 -16.85
C GLN A 69 10.72 -11.34 -15.71
N PRO A 70 9.61 -10.59 -15.65
CA PRO A 70 9.34 -9.70 -14.52
C PRO A 70 9.30 -10.48 -13.20
N GLU A 71 9.91 -9.91 -12.18
CA GLU A 71 9.87 -10.44 -10.83
C GLU A 71 8.46 -10.28 -10.24
N ASP A 72 8.10 -11.21 -9.34
CA ASP A 72 6.78 -11.25 -8.72
C ASP A 72 6.87 -11.30 -7.19
N VAL A 73 6.89 -10.10 -6.60
CA VAL A 73 6.91 -9.89 -5.15
C VAL A 73 5.86 -10.72 -4.39
N TYR A 74 4.68 -10.95 -4.96
CA TYR A 74 3.61 -11.68 -4.28
C TYR A 74 3.91 -13.18 -4.17
N THR A 75 4.53 -13.76 -5.20
CA THR A 75 4.97 -15.16 -5.15
C THR A 75 6.05 -15.32 -4.08
N GLU A 76 7.01 -14.38 -4.01
CA GLU A 76 8.05 -14.43 -2.98
C GLU A 76 7.50 -14.22 -1.56
N MET A 77 6.57 -13.28 -1.37
CA MET A 77 5.88 -13.10 -0.10
C MET A 77 5.07 -14.33 0.31
N SER A 78 4.44 -15.03 -0.65
CA SER A 78 3.70 -16.26 -0.35
C SER A 78 4.60 -17.36 0.24
N LYS A 79 5.82 -17.51 -0.27
CA LYS A 79 6.81 -18.46 0.27
C LYS A 79 7.23 -18.07 1.68
N LYS A 80 7.55 -16.79 1.91
CA LYS A 80 7.94 -16.28 3.23
C LYS A 80 6.83 -16.43 4.27
N VAL A 81 5.56 -16.25 3.88
CA VAL A 81 4.41 -16.52 4.76
C VAL A 81 4.34 -18.00 5.13
N ILE A 82 4.55 -18.91 4.18
CA ILE A 82 4.57 -20.35 4.45
C ILE A 82 5.73 -20.72 5.39
N GLU A 83 6.92 -20.17 5.16
CA GLU A 83 8.10 -20.37 6.02
C GLU A 83 7.84 -19.88 7.44
N GLU A 84 7.21 -18.71 7.60
CA GLU A 84 6.86 -18.18 8.92
C GLU A 84 5.79 -19.02 9.62
N ILE A 85 4.78 -19.53 8.89
CA ILE A 85 3.82 -20.47 9.49
C ILE A 85 4.53 -21.74 9.97
N LYS A 86 5.45 -22.29 9.17
CA LYS A 86 6.24 -23.47 9.55
C LYS A 86 7.12 -23.20 10.77
N SER A 87 7.78 -22.03 10.84
CA SER A 87 8.64 -21.65 11.96
C SER A 87 7.83 -21.50 13.26
N LEU A 88 6.63 -20.91 13.18
CA LEU A 88 5.73 -20.73 14.32
C LEU A 88 5.13 -22.04 14.84
N VAL A 89 4.90 -23.01 13.94
CA VAL A 89 4.47 -24.36 14.34
C VAL A 89 5.62 -25.15 14.94
N LEU A 90 6.83 -25.09 14.37
CA LEU A 90 7.98 -25.90 14.79
C LEU A 90 8.81 -25.28 15.92
N LYS A 91 8.21 -24.48 16.81
CA LYS A 91 8.95 -23.81 17.89
C LYS A 91 9.69 -24.84 18.75
N LYS A 92 11.03 -24.75 18.73
CA LYS A 92 11.90 -25.46 19.67
C LYS A 92 11.84 -24.75 21.02
N VAL A 93 11.28 -25.41 22.02
CA VAL A 93 11.43 -25.02 23.43
C VAL A 93 12.19 -26.17 24.08
N GLU A 94 13.39 -25.91 24.59
CA GLU A 94 14.19 -26.88 25.36
C GLU A 94 14.31 -28.27 24.69
N ASP A 95 14.78 -28.30 23.43
CA ASP A 95 14.96 -29.51 22.61
C ASP A 95 13.70 -30.37 22.35
N LYS A 96 12.52 -29.89 22.73
CA LYS A 96 11.23 -30.50 22.36
C LYS A 96 10.56 -29.64 21.28
N VAL A 97 10.19 -30.27 20.17
CA VAL A 97 9.34 -29.66 19.14
C VAL A 97 7.92 -29.58 19.72
N VAL A 98 7.52 -28.40 20.16
CA VAL A 98 6.15 -28.16 20.63
C VAL A 98 5.40 -27.51 19.47
N SER A 99 4.48 -28.26 18.87
CA SER A 99 3.55 -27.72 17.89
C SER A 99 2.61 -26.74 18.58
N ASP A 100 2.69 -25.44 18.27
CA ASP A 100 1.68 -24.48 18.73
C ASP A 100 0.35 -24.80 18.02
N PRO A 101 -0.66 -25.34 18.75
CA PRO A 101 -1.91 -25.78 18.13
C PRO A 101 -2.62 -24.67 17.36
N LYS A 102 -2.34 -23.41 17.71
CA LYS A 102 -2.94 -22.21 17.09
C LYS A 102 -2.58 -22.07 15.61
N TYR A 103 -1.36 -22.44 15.22
CA TYR A 103 -0.87 -22.27 13.84
C TYR A 103 -0.91 -23.56 13.03
N ALA A 104 -1.06 -24.73 13.69
CA ALA A 104 -1.08 -26.03 13.02
C ALA A 104 -2.17 -26.14 11.93
N ILE A 105 -3.35 -25.54 12.16
CA ILE A 105 -4.44 -25.55 11.17
C ILE A 105 -4.07 -24.78 9.89
N LEU A 106 -3.19 -23.78 9.98
CA LEU A 106 -2.76 -22.95 8.84
C LEU A 106 -1.85 -23.71 7.87
N LEU A 107 -1.18 -24.78 8.31
CA LEU A 107 -0.36 -25.64 7.42
C LEU A 107 -1.18 -26.37 6.36
N ASN A 108 -2.50 -26.50 6.56
CA ASN A 108 -3.40 -27.12 5.59
C ASN A 108 -3.77 -26.16 4.44
N LEU A 109 -3.39 -24.88 4.55
CA LEU A 109 -3.67 -23.88 3.53
C LEU A 109 -2.69 -23.98 2.37
N LYS A 110 -3.22 -23.94 1.15
CA LYS A 110 -2.45 -23.66 -0.05
C LYS A 110 -2.36 -22.15 -0.23
N ILE A 111 -1.31 -21.56 0.33
CA ILE A 111 -1.04 -20.12 0.24
C ILE A 111 -0.24 -19.87 -1.05
N ASP A 112 -0.89 -19.26 -2.03
CA ASP A 112 -0.25 -18.89 -3.29
C ASP A 112 -0.21 -17.36 -3.47
N ARG A 113 0.34 -16.94 -4.61
CA ARG A 113 0.38 -15.54 -5.03
C ARG A 113 -0.99 -14.85 -4.90
N SER A 114 -2.05 -15.48 -5.39
CA SER A 114 -3.40 -14.90 -5.41
C SER A 114 -3.96 -14.72 -4.00
N PHE A 115 -3.60 -15.62 -3.08
CA PHE A 115 -4.03 -15.59 -1.69
C PHE A 115 -3.45 -14.41 -0.91
N VAL A 116 -2.17 -14.08 -1.12
CA VAL A 116 -1.50 -13.00 -0.37
C VAL A 116 -1.58 -11.64 -1.05
N LYS A 117 -1.88 -11.60 -2.37
CA LYS A 117 -1.81 -10.39 -3.20
C LYS A 117 -2.49 -9.18 -2.56
N THR A 118 -3.78 -9.30 -2.21
CA THR A 118 -4.56 -8.19 -1.67
C THR A 118 -4.00 -7.69 -0.33
N GLY A 119 -3.65 -8.62 0.55
CA GLY A 119 -3.08 -8.29 1.86
C GLY A 119 -1.78 -7.52 1.72
N ILE A 120 -0.82 -8.06 0.95
CA ILE A 120 0.50 -7.46 0.73
C ILE A 120 0.40 -6.10 0.03
N MET A 121 -0.41 -6.01 -1.03
CA MET A 121 -0.57 -4.78 -1.83
C MET A 121 -1.14 -3.62 -1.02
N THR A 122 -1.90 -3.90 0.05
CA THR A 122 -2.55 -2.87 0.86
C THR A 122 -1.76 -2.46 2.11
N ILE A 123 -0.64 -3.12 2.43
CA ILE A 123 0.26 -2.75 3.54
C ILE A 123 0.85 -1.35 3.37
N PRO A 124 1.41 -0.96 2.20
CA PRO A 124 1.91 0.41 1.99
C PRO A 124 0.82 1.48 2.19
N TYR A 125 -0.44 1.10 1.96
CA TYR A 125 -1.62 1.95 2.14
C TYR A 125 -2.27 1.80 3.53
N GLY A 126 -1.57 1.16 4.48
CA GLY A 126 -1.89 1.26 5.91
C GLY A 126 -3.06 0.39 6.33
N VAL A 127 -3.33 -0.66 5.57
CA VAL A 127 -4.25 -1.69 6.01
C VAL A 127 -3.79 -2.23 7.37
N THR A 128 -4.73 -2.36 8.30
CA THR A 128 -4.44 -2.98 9.59
C THR A 128 -4.56 -4.50 9.49
N VAL A 129 -4.03 -5.23 10.48
CA VAL A 129 -4.25 -6.69 10.60
C VAL A 129 -5.73 -7.05 10.54
N MET A 130 -6.60 -6.24 11.15
CA MET A 130 -8.05 -6.41 11.06
C MET A 130 -8.57 -6.19 9.64
N GLY A 131 -8.02 -5.21 8.92
CA GLY A 131 -8.34 -4.97 7.51
C GLY A 131 -7.97 -6.16 6.62
N ILE A 132 -6.76 -6.72 6.79
CA ILE A 132 -6.33 -7.94 6.07
C ILE A 132 -7.22 -9.12 6.47
N THR A 133 -7.58 -9.26 7.75
CA THR A 133 -8.51 -10.31 8.21
C THR A 133 -9.84 -10.23 7.44
N GLN A 134 -10.37 -9.02 7.24
CA GLN A 134 -11.61 -8.83 6.49
C GLN A 134 -11.43 -9.09 4.99
N GLN A 135 -10.31 -8.70 4.39
CA GLN A 135 -9.98 -9.02 2.99
C GLN A 135 -9.94 -10.54 2.79
N LEU A 136 -9.19 -11.26 3.63
CA LEU A 136 -9.13 -12.72 3.61
C LEU A 136 -10.53 -13.33 3.75
N LYS A 137 -11.30 -12.88 4.74
CA LYS A 137 -12.68 -13.35 4.96
C LYS A 137 -13.57 -13.15 3.74
N SER A 138 -13.43 -12.03 3.04
CA SER A 138 -14.26 -11.72 1.86
C SER A 138 -13.83 -12.49 0.60
N GLN A 139 -12.52 -12.76 0.45
CA GLN A 139 -11.96 -13.30 -0.78
C GLN A 139 -11.81 -14.82 -0.78
N HIS A 140 -11.43 -15.40 0.37
CA HIS A 140 -10.99 -16.78 0.45
C HIS A 140 -11.81 -17.64 1.41
N PHE A 141 -12.58 -17.04 2.31
CA PHE A 141 -13.38 -17.76 3.29
C PHE A 141 -14.89 -17.52 3.11
N GLU A 142 -15.69 -18.47 3.57
CA GLU A 142 -17.14 -18.45 3.57
C GLU A 142 -17.64 -18.65 4.99
N PHE A 143 -18.57 -17.81 5.44
CA PHE A 143 -19.12 -17.92 6.77
C PHE A 143 -20.01 -19.17 6.91
N ILE A 144 -19.82 -19.95 7.97
CA ILE A 144 -20.60 -21.17 8.23
C ILE A 144 -21.63 -20.90 9.32
N ALA A 145 -21.16 -20.61 10.53
CA ALA A 145 -22.00 -20.54 11.73
C ALA A 145 -21.30 -19.77 12.86
N ILE A 146 -22.08 -19.37 13.85
CA ILE A 146 -21.57 -18.89 15.13
C ILE A 146 -21.84 -19.95 16.19
N THR A 147 -20.79 -20.40 16.87
CA THR A 147 -20.89 -21.29 18.03
C THR A 147 -20.15 -20.64 19.19
N ASN A 148 -20.76 -20.58 20.39
CA ASN A 148 -20.16 -19.96 21.57
C ASN A 148 -19.60 -18.55 21.33
N LYS A 149 -20.38 -17.67 20.67
CA LYS A 149 -19.99 -16.30 20.28
C LYS A 149 -18.76 -16.21 19.35
N THR A 150 -18.35 -17.32 18.75
CA THR A 150 -17.22 -17.39 17.82
C THR A 150 -17.74 -17.74 16.42
N GLY A 151 -17.40 -16.91 15.43
CA GLY A 151 -17.71 -17.17 14.03
C GLY A 151 -16.73 -18.16 13.42
N TYR A 152 -17.27 -19.17 12.73
CA TYR A 152 -16.55 -20.20 12.00
C TYR A 152 -16.71 -20.02 10.49
N TYR A 153 -15.64 -20.33 9.77
CA TYR A 153 -15.51 -20.12 8.35
C TYR A 153 -14.95 -21.36 7.65
N LYS A 154 -15.42 -21.62 6.43
CA LYS A 154 -14.88 -22.61 5.50
C LYS A 154 -13.97 -21.88 4.52
N ILE A 155 -12.82 -22.44 4.18
CA ILE A 155 -11.98 -21.89 3.13
C ILE A 155 -12.39 -22.45 1.76
N LYS A 156 -12.26 -21.65 0.70
CA LYS A 156 -12.54 -22.08 -0.66
C LYS A 156 -11.67 -23.30 -1.03
N PRO A 157 -12.21 -24.32 -1.72
CA PRO A 157 -11.51 -25.59 -1.97
C PRO A 157 -10.16 -25.44 -2.70
N ILE A 158 -10.01 -24.41 -3.54
CA ILE A 158 -8.76 -24.14 -4.29
C ILE A 158 -7.57 -23.82 -3.37
N TYR A 159 -7.83 -23.37 -2.14
CA TYR A 159 -6.82 -22.98 -1.15
C TYR A 159 -6.61 -24.02 -0.05
N ILE A 160 -7.04 -25.27 -0.25
CA ILE A 160 -6.80 -26.39 0.66
C ILE A 160 -5.79 -27.33 0.02
N ASN A 161 -4.78 -27.76 0.78
CA ASN A 161 -3.89 -28.83 0.34
C ASN A 161 -4.68 -30.13 0.19
N PRO A 162 -4.45 -30.96 -0.85
CA PRO A 162 -5.27 -32.12 -1.18
C PRO A 162 -5.33 -33.11 -0.01
N SER A 163 -6.32 -32.94 0.84
CA SER A 163 -6.65 -33.73 2.01
C SER A 163 -8.17 -33.73 2.08
N LYS A 164 -8.78 -34.92 2.21
CA LYS A 164 -10.25 -35.11 2.18
C LYS A 164 -10.97 -34.50 3.39
N ALA A 165 -10.30 -33.72 4.23
CA ALA A 165 -10.84 -33.16 5.45
C ALA A 165 -11.43 -31.77 5.21
N GLU A 166 -12.64 -31.53 5.72
CA GLU A 166 -13.20 -30.19 5.81
C GLU A 166 -12.61 -29.46 7.03
N TYR A 167 -11.78 -28.45 6.76
CA TYR A 167 -11.21 -27.60 7.80
C TYR A 167 -12.15 -26.42 8.13
N LYS A 168 -12.41 -26.22 9.42
CA LYS A 168 -13.17 -25.07 9.93
C LYS A 168 -12.23 -24.11 10.64
N PHE A 169 -12.25 -22.85 10.23
CA PHE A 169 -11.40 -21.80 10.79
C PHE A 169 -12.21 -20.88 11.68
N ASN A 170 -11.73 -20.57 12.88
CA ASN A 170 -12.33 -19.53 13.71
C ASN A 170 -11.75 -18.14 13.37
N SER A 171 -12.42 -17.09 13.85
CA SER A 171 -11.96 -15.70 13.60
C SER A 171 -10.55 -15.39 14.14
N LYS A 172 -10.09 -16.08 15.18
CA LYS A 172 -8.75 -15.85 15.77
C LYS A 172 -7.64 -16.45 14.91
N GLU A 173 -7.89 -17.59 14.27
CA GLU A 173 -6.97 -18.24 13.34
C GLU A 173 -6.80 -17.42 12.06
N ILE A 174 -7.89 -16.89 11.50
CA ILE A 174 -7.81 -16.00 10.34
C ILE A 174 -7.09 -14.70 10.70
N TYR A 175 -7.33 -14.16 11.91
CA TYR A 175 -6.59 -13.00 12.40
C TYR A 175 -5.10 -13.31 12.58
N ALA A 176 -4.74 -14.50 13.07
CA ALA A 176 -3.36 -14.92 13.20
C ALA A 176 -2.66 -15.02 11.84
N LEU A 177 -3.34 -15.58 10.83
CA LEU A 177 -2.86 -15.61 9.45
C LEU A 177 -2.68 -14.19 8.88
N ALA A 178 -3.65 -13.30 9.10
CA ALA A 178 -3.56 -11.90 8.69
C ALA A 178 -2.37 -11.19 9.37
N ASN A 179 -2.07 -11.51 10.62
CA ASN A 179 -0.91 -10.95 11.33
C ASN A 179 0.40 -11.42 10.69
N ILE A 180 0.50 -12.69 10.33
CA ILE A 180 1.68 -13.23 9.62
C ILE A 180 1.85 -12.52 8.27
N ILE A 181 0.78 -12.37 7.49
CA ILE A 181 0.82 -11.66 6.19
C ILE A 181 1.20 -10.18 6.37
N HIS A 182 0.70 -9.52 7.41
CA HIS A 182 1.05 -8.13 7.70
C HIS A 182 2.54 -7.98 8.06
N ASP A 183 3.04 -8.84 8.94
CA ASP A 183 4.37 -8.70 9.53
C ASP A 183 5.48 -9.24 8.62
N VAL A 184 5.16 -10.12 7.65
CA VAL A 184 6.15 -10.75 6.74
C VAL A 184 6.99 -9.70 6.00
N LEU A 185 6.38 -8.57 5.62
CA LEU A 185 7.07 -7.49 4.92
C LEU A 185 8.14 -6.86 5.83
N PHE A 186 7.75 -6.44 7.04
CA PHE A 186 8.64 -5.76 7.97
C PHE A 186 9.68 -6.70 8.58
N ASN A 187 9.38 -7.99 8.70
CA ASN A 187 10.31 -9.02 9.15
C ASN A 187 11.32 -9.39 8.07
N SER A 188 10.92 -9.32 6.78
CA SER A 188 11.81 -9.64 5.66
C SER A 188 12.74 -8.49 5.27
N TYR A 189 12.37 -7.25 5.58
CA TYR A 189 13.06 -6.05 5.09
C TYR A 189 13.30 -5.04 6.22
N SER A 190 14.50 -5.10 6.81
CA SER A 190 14.86 -4.31 7.99
C SER A 190 14.91 -2.81 7.73
N ASN A 191 15.29 -2.36 6.53
CA ASN A 191 15.39 -0.93 6.26
C ASN A 191 14.01 -0.28 6.22
N ILE A 192 13.00 -0.99 5.67
CA ILE A 192 11.61 -0.52 5.67
C ILE A 192 11.11 -0.38 7.11
N LYS A 193 11.35 -1.40 7.94
CA LYS A 193 11.00 -1.36 9.36
C LYS A 193 11.64 -0.17 10.07
N CYS A 194 12.92 0.09 9.82
CA CYS A 194 13.63 1.24 10.38
C CYS A 194 12.97 2.59 10.01
N VAL A 195 12.60 2.77 8.74
CA VAL A 195 11.91 4.00 8.28
C VAL A 195 10.54 4.15 8.95
N VAL A 196 9.78 3.06 9.05
CA VAL A 196 8.46 3.05 9.68
C VAL A 196 8.57 3.38 11.18
N ASP A 197 9.54 2.80 11.86
CA ASP A 197 9.77 3.04 13.28
C ASP A 197 10.22 4.48 13.52
N TYR A 198 11.12 5.01 12.70
CA TYR A 198 11.50 6.43 12.71
C TYR A 198 10.28 7.36 12.60
N LEU A 199 9.39 7.15 11.62
CA LEU A 199 8.21 7.98 11.43
C LEU A 199 7.23 7.90 12.62
N LYS A 200 7.10 6.73 13.25
CA LYS A 200 6.29 6.56 14.47
C LYS A 200 6.90 7.24 15.69
N GLU A 201 8.23 7.19 15.84
CA GLU A 201 8.93 7.92 16.90
C GLU A 201 8.81 9.44 16.70
N MET A 202 8.88 9.93 15.46
CA MET A 202 8.63 11.34 15.15
C MET A 202 7.22 11.78 15.56
N ASN A 203 6.19 10.97 15.30
CA ASN A 203 4.83 11.26 15.76
C ASN A 203 4.72 11.31 17.30
N LYS A 204 5.43 10.42 18.01
CA LYS A 204 5.47 10.43 19.49
C LYS A 204 6.16 11.69 20.00
N PHE A 205 7.30 12.04 19.42
CA PHE A 205 8.07 13.22 19.76
C PHE A 205 7.26 14.51 19.56
N LEU A 206 6.66 14.70 18.38
CA LEU A 206 5.83 15.89 18.11
C LEU A 206 4.63 15.99 19.05
N LYS A 207 4.04 14.85 19.44
CA LYS A 207 2.98 14.83 20.44
C LYS A 207 3.48 15.21 21.83
N SER A 208 4.69 14.82 22.23
CA SER A 208 5.26 15.21 23.53
C SER A 208 5.58 16.70 23.65
N LEU A 209 5.74 17.42 22.52
CA LEU A 209 5.94 18.87 22.53
C LEU A 209 4.69 19.67 22.93
N GLY A 210 3.53 19.02 23.10
CA GLY A 210 2.31 19.68 23.59
C GLY A 210 1.70 20.72 22.65
N CYS A 211 2.18 20.81 21.40
CA CYS A 211 1.76 21.83 20.44
C CYS A 211 0.64 21.39 19.49
N ASP A 212 0.02 20.21 19.72
CA ASP A 212 -0.99 19.61 18.84
C ASP A 212 -0.63 19.67 17.35
N MET A 213 0.63 19.34 17.08
CA MET A 213 1.26 19.40 15.78
C MET A 213 1.40 18.01 15.15
N GLY A 214 1.02 17.93 13.88
CA GLY A 214 1.26 16.77 13.03
C GLY A 214 2.66 16.76 12.45
N ILE A 215 3.08 15.61 11.90
CA ILE A 215 4.25 15.61 11.02
C ILE A 215 3.93 16.47 9.79
N ILE A 216 4.83 17.38 9.45
CA ILE A 216 4.78 18.21 8.26
C ILE A 216 5.94 17.84 7.34
N TRP A 217 5.70 17.79 6.04
CA TRP A 217 6.75 17.55 5.06
C TRP A 217 6.47 18.28 3.76
N LYS A 218 7.52 18.46 2.97
CA LYS A 218 7.44 18.98 1.61
C LYS A 218 7.66 17.83 0.63
N THR A 219 6.78 17.69 -0.34
CA THR A 219 6.91 16.68 -1.38
C THR A 219 7.92 17.10 -2.46
N PRO A 220 8.46 16.16 -3.27
CA PRO A 220 9.34 16.47 -4.39
C PRO A 220 8.71 17.39 -5.44
N SER A 221 7.37 17.38 -5.58
CA SER A 221 6.66 18.33 -6.46
C SER A 221 6.54 19.73 -5.88
N GLY A 222 6.89 19.92 -4.60
CA GLY A 222 6.91 21.19 -3.88
C GLY A 222 5.71 21.45 -2.98
N LEU A 223 4.76 20.52 -2.87
CA LEU A 223 3.58 20.66 -2.02
C LEU A 223 3.95 20.44 -0.55
N VAL A 224 3.49 21.31 0.34
CA VAL A 224 3.65 21.13 1.79
C VAL A 224 2.42 20.43 2.33
N ILE A 225 2.62 19.35 3.08
CA ILE A 225 1.56 18.52 3.66
C ILE A 225 1.75 18.46 5.17
N GLU A 226 0.67 18.72 5.91
CA GLU A 226 0.60 18.50 7.35
C GLU A 226 -0.36 17.34 7.64
N GLN A 227 0.11 16.31 8.35
CA GLN A 227 -0.74 15.22 8.79
C GLN A 227 -1.29 15.48 10.20
N ARG A 228 -2.54 15.92 10.30
CA ARG A 228 -3.17 16.25 11.59
C ARG A 228 -4.43 15.43 11.88
N TYR A 229 -4.24 14.22 12.40
CA TYR A 229 -5.35 13.39 12.90
C TYR A 229 -5.66 13.69 14.36
N THR A 230 -6.89 14.09 14.63
CA THR A 230 -7.38 14.35 15.99
C THR A 230 -8.25 13.20 16.51
N ASP A 231 -8.34 13.10 17.84
CA ASP A 231 -9.36 12.27 18.48
C ASP A 231 -10.75 12.80 18.12
N THR A 232 -11.74 11.93 18.20
CA THR A 232 -13.11 12.21 17.76
C THR A 232 -14.09 11.76 18.82
N TYR A 233 -15.20 12.48 18.98
CA TYR A 233 -16.33 12.09 19.83
C TYR A 233 -17.61 12.03 19.00
N SER A 234 -18.53 11.16 19.40
CA SER A 234 -19.81 10.98 18.72
C SER A 234 -20.91 11.78 19.42
N VAL A 235 -21.69 12.51 18.63
CA VAL A 235 -22.89 13.23 19.06
C VAL A 235 -24.08 12.54 18.44
N ASN A 236 -24.96 11.97 19.26
CA ASN A 236 -26.20 11.37 18.79
C ASN A 236 -27.29 12.44 18.69
N LEU A 237 -27.81 12.64 17.49
CA LEU A 237 -28.95 13.52 17.23
C LEU A 237 -30.17 12.67 16.98
N ILE A 238 -31.23 12.89 17.76
CA ILE A 238 -32.53 12.29 17.50
C ILE A 238 -33.32 13.31 16.67
N THR A 239 -33.67 12.95 15.45
CA THR A 239 -34.44 13.79 14.53
C THR A 239 -35.72 13.07 14.11
N GLN A 240 -36.74 13.81 13.71
CA GLN A 240 -37.95 13.23 13.12
C GLN A 240 -37.87 13.43 11.61
N ILE A 241 -37.64 12.35 10.86
CA ILE A 241 -37.60 12.37 9.39
C ILE A 241 -38.84 11.62 8.91
N ILE A 242 -39.72 12.32 8.19
CA ILE A 242 -40.98 11.77 7.65
C ILE A 242 -41.82 11.13 8.77
N GLY A 243 -42.05 11.87 9.85
CA GLY A 243 -42.87 11.42 10.98
C GLY A 243 -42.22 10.35 11.89
N LYS A 244 -41.10 9.72 11.50
CA LYS A 244 -40.42 8.69 12.30
C LYS A 244 -39.20 9.25 13.02
N ARG A 245 -39.06 8.96 14.32
CA ARG A 245 -37.84 9.25 15.09
C ARG A 245 -36.69 8.38 14.55
N LYS A 246 -35.64 9.03 14.06
CA LYS A 246 -34.37 8.40 13.67
C LYS A 246 -33.24 9.02 14.46
N SER A 247 -32.37 8.16 14.99
CA SER A 247 -31.09 8.57 15.57
C SER A 247 -30.02 8.63 14.48
N VAL A 248 -29.29 9.74 14.43
CA VAL A 248 -28.13 9.94 13.55
C VAL A 248 -26.94 10.25 14.45
N SER A 249 -25.86 9.49 14.31
CA SER A 249 -24.61 9.75 15.04
C SER A 249 -23.67 10.59 14.18
N LEU A 250 -23.26 11.76 14.68
CA LEU A 250 -22.28 12.61 14.05
C LEU A 250 -20.94 12.50 14.77
N VAL A 251 -19.87 12.23 14.01
CA VAL A 251 -18.50 12.18 14.55
C VAL A 251 -17.86 13.55 14.41
N LYS A 252 -17.45 14.16 15.53
CA LYS A 252 -16.77 15.46 15.56
C LYS A 252 -15.33 15.33 16.05
N PRO A 253 -14.37 16.06 15.46
CA PRO A 253 -13.00 16.12 15.97
C PRO A 253 -12.94 16.88 17.31
N ILE A 254 -12.17 16.36 18.25
CA ILE A 254 -11.76 17.07 19.46
C ILE A 254 -10.67 18.06 19.04
N LYS A 255 -10.92 19.35 19.26
CA LYS A 255 -9.93 20.39 19.00
C LYS A 255 -8.71 20.15 19.87
N ASN A 256 -7.52 20.37 19.32
CA ASN A 256 -6.26 20.35 20.08
C ASN A 256 -6.08 19.03 20.85
N LYS A 257 -6.35 17.91 20.18
CA LYS A 257 -6.07 16.59 20.73
C LYS A 257 -5.66 15.62 19.64
N ILE A 258 -4.35 15.52 19.42
CA ILE A 258 -3.80 14.60 18.42
C ILE A 258 -3.97 13.12 18.83
N SER A 259 -4.48 12.35 17.88
CA SER A 259 -4.64 10.90 17.99
C SER A 259 -3.38 10.17 17.50
N LEU A 260 -2.46 9.86 18.43
CA LEU A 260 -1.21 9.17 18.10
C LEU A 260 -1.45 7.85 17.35
N ARG A 261 -2.51 7.12 17.72
CA ARG A 261 -2.90 5.89 17.04
C ARG A 261 -3.19 6.14 15.55
N LYS A 262 -4.04 7.12 15.23
CA LYS A 262 -4.39 7.44 13.83
C LYS A 262 -3.19 8.00 13.07
N GLN A 263 -2.39 8.85 13.71
CA GLN A 263 -1.14 9.37 13.13
C GLN A 263 -0.20 8.23 12.70
N ASN A 264 0.03 7.25 13.56
CA ASN A 264 0.92 6.12 13.29
C ASN A 264 0.39 5.17 12.22
N THR A 265 -0.92 4.94 12.14
CA THR A 265 -1.51 4.07 11.11
C THR A 265 -1.55 4.73 9.73
N SER A 266 -1.54 6.06 9.68
CA SER A 266 -1.75 6.82 8.44
C SER A 266 -0.49 7.48 7.88
N ILE A 267 0.63 7.52 8.62
CA ILE A 267 1.86 8.18 8.16
C ILE A 267 2.48 7.53 6.92
N ILE A 268 2.58 6.20 6.87
CA ILE A 268 3.11 5.50 5.69
C ILE A 268 2.19 5.69 4.47
N PRO A 269 0.86 5.46 4.57
CA PRO A 269 -0.05 5.68 3.46
C PRO A 269 -0.01 7.10 2.91
N ASN A 270 -0.06 8.10 3.79
CA ASN A 270 -0.09 9.49 3.36
C ASN A 270 1.23 9.91 2.73
N LEU A 271 2.36 9.40 3.25
CA LEU A 271 3.66 9.64 2.67
C LEU A 271 3.76 9.01 1.26
N VAL A 272 3.42 7.72 1.13
CA VAL A 272 3.42 7.02 -0.16
C VAL A 272 2.49 7.70 -1.16
N HIS A 273 1.24 7.98 -0.80
CA HIS A 273 0.31 8.68 -1.69
C HIS A 273 0.77 10.08 -2.07
N SER A 274 1.45 10.79 -1.17
CA SER A 274 2.04 12.10 -1.51
C SER A 274 3.18 11.99 -2.53
N LEU A 275 3.93 10.88 -2.50
CA LEU A 275 4.99 10.57 -3.46
C LEU A 275 4.42 10.11 -4.79
N ASP A 276 3.37 9.28 -4.80
CA ASP A 276 2.61 8.90 -6.00
C ASP A 276 2.11 10.15 -6.73
N ALA A 277 1.45 11.06 -6.00
CA ALA A 277 0.96 12.31 -6.56
C ALA A 277 2.09 13.22 -7.06
N SER A 278 3.23 13.22 -6.37
CA SER A 278 4.42 13.96 -6.81
C SER A 278 4.99 13.39 -8.09
N HIS A 279 4.99 12.07 -8.25
CA HIS A 279 5.46 11.40 -9.45
C HIS A 279 4.65 11.82 -10.68
N VAL A 280 3.31 11.78 -10.59
CA VAL A 280 2.41 12.29 -11.65
C VAL A 280 2.70 13.76 -11.95
N THR A 281 2.81 14.60 -10.91
CA THR A 281 3.04 16.04 -11.06
C THR A 281 4.37 16.34 -11.75
N LEU A 282 5.43 15.62 -11.41
CA LEU A 282 6.75 15.77 -12.03
C LEU A 282 6.74 15.38 -13.51
N ILE A 283 5.99 14.34 -13.88
CA ILE A 283 5.79 13.96 -15.29
C ILE A 283 5.09 15.10 -16.04
N VAL A 284 3.95 15.58 -15.52
CA VAL A 284 3.18 16.68 -16.14
C VAL A 284 4.04 17.93 -16.28
N LYS A 285 4.78 18.31 -15.24
CA LYS A 285 5.72 19.45 -15.29
C LYS A 285 6.75 19.27 -16.40
N LYS A 286 7.31 18.07 -16.57
CA LYS A 286 8.29 17.78 -17.62
C LYS A 286 7.66 17.86 -19.02
N LEU A 287 6.43 17.36 -19.20
CA LEU A 287 5.71 17.45 -20.47
C LEU A 287 5.47 18.90 -20.90
N ILE A 288 5.04 19.75 -19.95
CA ILE A 288 4.84 21.19 -20.18
C ILE A 288 6.15 21.86 -20.58
N LEU A 289 7.24 21.58 -19.85
CA LEU A 289 8.57 22.16 -20.14
C LEU A 289 9.13 21.78 -21.51
N LEU A 290 8.76 20.62 -22.04
CA LEU A 290 9.19 20.15 -23.36
C LEU A 290 8.28 20.64 -24.50
N ASP A 291 7.23 21.41 -24.19
CA ASP A 291 6.20 21.85 -25.13
C ASP A 291 5.64 20.68 -25.97
N LYS A 292 5.45 19.53 -25.32
CA LYS A 292 4.96 18.31 -25.97
C LYS A 292 3.46 18.20 -25.75
N ASN A 293 2.71 18.31 -26.84
CA ASN A 293 1.26 18.09 -26.82
C ASN A 293 0.94 16.58 -26.83
N ILE A 294 1.02 15.95 -25.66
CA ILE A 294 0.77 14.53 -25.45
C ILE A 294 -0.48 14.38 -24.58
N ASN A 295 -1.44 13.58 -25.04
CA ASN A 295 -2.57 13.19 -24.20
C ASN A 295 -2.07 12.30 -23.07
N LEU A 296 -2.32 12.71 -21.84
CA LEU A 296 -2.00 11.93 -20.65
C LEU A 296 -3.28 11.64 -19.88
N ALA A 297 -3.58 10.37 -19.68
CA ALA A 297 -4.56 9.92 -18.70
C ALA A 297 -3.83 9.22 -17.56
N THR A 298 -4.20 9.49 -16.31
CA THR A 298 -3.64 8.78 -15.17
C THR A 298 -4.73 8.39 -14.19
N ILE A 299 -4.57 7.23 -13.58
CA ILE A 299 -5.36 6.75 -12.44
C ILE A 299 -4.34 6.37 -11.38
N HIS A 300 -4.00 7.32 -10.52
CA HIS A 300 -2.90 7.19 -9.56
C HIS A 300 -1.59 6.75 -10.25
N ASP A 301 -1.19 5.49 -10.05
CA ASP A 301 0.04 4.85 -10.51
C ASP A 301 -0.08 4.19 -11.90
N CYS A 302 -1.27 4.19 -12.49
CA CYS A 302 -1.50 3.74 -13.86
C CYS A 302 -1.52 4.95 -14.81
N PHE A 303 -0.71 4.90 -15.87
CA PHE A 303 -0.55 5.98 -16.85
C PHE A 303 -0.98 5.50 -18.23
N ALA A 304 -1.55 6.39 -19.04
CA ALA A 304 -1.90 6.05 -20.41
C ALA A 304 -1.74 7.22 -21.38
N THR A 305 -1.39 6.87 -22.61
CA THR A 305 -1.27 7.81 -23.74
C THR A 305 -1.54 7.10 -25.06
N ASN A 306 -1.50 7.84 -26.17
CA ASN A 306 -1.61 7.28 -27.51
C ASN A 306 -0.39 6.38 -27.84
N PRO A 307 -0.54 5.34 -28.67
CA PRO A 307 0.53 4.38 -28.96
C PRO A 307 1.84 5.01 -29.48
N ASN A 308 1.75 6.09 -30.26
CA ASN A 308 2.91 6.80 -30.80
C ASN A 308 3.77 7.49 -29.71
N HIS A 309 3.22 7.73 -28.53
CA HIS A 309 3.92 8.40 -27.43
C HIS A 309 4.28 7.46 -26.27
N ILE A 310 3.96 6.16 -26.37
CA ILE A 310 4.08 5.23 -25.24
C ILE A 310 5.53 5.08 -24.74
N ASN A 311 6.50 4.97 -25.66
CA ASN A 311 7.91 4.85 -25.31
C ASN A 311 8.45 6.12 -24.66
N PHE A 312 8.01 7.27 -25.16
CA PHE A 312 8.36 8.57 -24.60
C PHE A 312 7.81 8.72 -23.17
N LEU A 313 6.52 8.40 -22.98
CA LEU A 313 5.89 8.43 -21.67
C LEU A 313 6.57 7.46 -20.69
N ASN A 314 6.83 6.22 -21.11
CA ASN A 314 7.50 5.22 -20.28
C ASN A 314 8.88 5.69 -19.79
N HIS A 315 9.67 6.31 -20.69
CA HIS A 315 10.95 6.92 -20.31
C HIS A 315 10.78 8.00 -19.23
N HIS A 316 9.77 8.86 -19.38
CA HIS A 316 9.53 9.97 -18.47
C HIS A 316 8.94 9.54 -17.13
N ILE A 317 8.12 8.48 -17.10
CA ILE A 317 7.67 7.83 -15.87
C ILE A 317 8.89 7.35 -15.08
N LYS A 318 9.79 6.58 -15.70
CA LYS A 318 11.02 6.08 -15.04
C LYS A 318 11.92 7.22 -14.57
N TYR A 319 12.13 8.23 -15.41
CA TYR A 319 12.95 9.39 -15.06
C TYR A 319 12.39 10.19 -13.88
N ALA A 320 11.08 10.44 -13.87
CA ALA A 320 10.44 11.16 -12.77
C ALA A 320 10.50 10.37 -11.45
N PHE A 321 10.38 9.04 -11.50
CA PHE A 321 10.56 8.19 -10.32
C PHE A 321 12.00 8.25 -9.81
N LEU A 322 12.99 8.15 -10.70
CA LEU A 322 14.40 8.29 -10.34
C LEU A 322 14.69 9.66 -9.72
N ASN A 323 14.14 10.76 -10.26
CA ASN A 323 14.35 12.09 -9.70
C ASN A 323 13.86 12.25 -8.25
N ILE A 324 12.84 11.51 -7.84
CA ILE A 324 12.35 11.52 -6.45
C ILE A 324 13.40 10.92 -5.50
N TYR A 325 14.16 9.91 -5.97
CA TYR A 325 15.03 9.10 -5.11
C TYR A 325 16.53 9.21 -5.42
N ALA A 326 16.91 9.96 -6.45
CA ALA A 326 18.28 10.00 -6.99
C ALA A 326 19.33 10.39 -5.95
N ASP A 327 19.04 11.40 -5.12
CA ASP A 327 20.00 11.91 -4.14
C ASP A 327 20.11 11.01 -2.89
N LYS A 328 19.30 9.93 -2.77
CA LYS A 328 19.22 9.04 -1.60
C LYS A 328 19.06 9.75 -0.24
N ASN A 329 18.75 11.04 -0.26
CA ASN A 329 18.68 11.89 0.92
C ASN A 329 17.23 12.26 1.26
N TYR A 330 16.22 11.73 0.57
CA TYR A 330 14.82 12.11 0.80
C TYR A 330 14.41 12.05 2.28
N ILE A 331 14.74 10.96 3.01
CA ILE A 331 14.47 10.87 4.44
C ILE A 331 15.22 11.92 5.26
N LYS A 332 16.45 12.28 4.85
CA LYS A 332 17.22 13.35 5.50
C LYS A 332 16.62 14.72 5.22
N GLU A 333 16.24 15.02 3.98
CA GLU A 333 15.54 16.26 3.61
C GLU A 333 14.20 16.37 4.34
N PHE A 334 13.46 15.27 4.43
CA PHE A 334 12.23 15.16 5.21
C PHE A 334 12.49 15.49 6.69
N HIS A 335 13.54 14.94 7.28
CA HIS A 335 13.94 15.26 8.66
C HIS A 335 14.33 16.73 8.83
N MET A 336 15.19 17.26 7.95
CA MET A 336 15.63 18.65 7.98
C MET A 336 14.47 19.63 7.86
N TYR A 337 13.48 19.33 6.99
CA TYR A 337 12.29 20.15 6.85
C TYR A 337 11.48 20.23 8.15
N ILE A 338 11.35 19.11 8.88
CA ILE A 338 10.69 19.11 10.20
C ILE A 338 11.47 19.97 11.19
N LEU A 339 12.80 19.87 11.22
CA LEU A 339 13.63 20.68 12.11
C LEU A 339 13.52 22.17 11.80
N ASP A 340 13.59 22.55 10.53
CA ASP A 340 13.47 23.95 10.11
C ASP A 340 12.07 24.50 10.40
N TYR A 341 11.03 23.68 10.25
CA TYR A 341 9.69 24.04 10.66
C TYR A 341 9.58 24.25 12.18
N LEU A 342 10.15 23.35 12.99
CA LEU A 342 10.19 23.49 14.45
C LEU A 342 10.92 24.78 14.88
N LYS A 343 12.02 25.15 14.21
CA LYS A 343 12.69 26.44 14.44
C LYS A 343 11.81 27.62 14.08
N SER A 344 11.10 27.55 12.95
CA SER A 344 10.24 28.64 12.49
C SER A 344 9.09 28.97 13.45
N ILE A 345 8.65 27.99 14.26
CA ILE A 345 7.60 28.16 15.28
C ILE A 345 8.15 28.44 16.69
N GLY A 346 9.48 28.62 16.81
CA GLY A 346 10.15 29.04 18.05
C GLY A 346 10.86 27.95 18.85
N PHE A 347 10.98 26.71 18.35
CA PHE A 347 11.79 25.70 19.05
C PHE A 347 13.28 25.82 18.69
N THR A 348 14.15 25.85 19.70
CA THR A 348 15.61 25.83 19.54
C THR A 348 16.21 24.56 20.15
N VAL A 349 17.34 24.13 19.62
CA VAL A 349 18.14 23.03 20.21
C VAL A 349 19.27 23.66 21.01
N ASP A 350 19.38 23.35 22.29
CA ASP A 350 20.49 23.81 23.13
C ASP A 350 21.80 23.04 22.86
N GLU A 351 22.88 23.42 23.53
CA GLU A 351 24.20 22.78 23.41
C GLU A 351 24.19 21.31 23.88
N GLU A 352 23.24 20.93 24.73
CA GLU A 352 23.04 19.57 25.24
C GLU A 352 22.10 18.72 24.36
N LYS A 353 21.63 19.27 23.22
CA LYS A 353 20.66 18.67 22.29
C LYS A 353 19.23 18.53 22.84
N ASN A 354 18.86 19.31 23.84
CA ASN A 354 17.48 19.41 24.29
C ASN A 354 16.70 20.40 23.41
N LEU A 355 15.43 20.08 23.16
CA LEU A 355 14.51 20.99 22.46
C LEU A 355 13.89 21.95 23.50
N ILE A 356 14.20 23.24 23.38
CA ILE A 356 13.66 24.31 24.22
C ILE A 356 12.73 25.17 23.34
N ARG A 357 11.71 25.78 23.94
CA ARG A 357 10.80 26.69 23.26
C ARG A 357 10.82 28.07 23.90
#